data_AF-A0A3P7K4C0-F1
#
_entry.id   AF-A0A3P7K4C0-F1
#
_cell.length_a   1.000
_cell.length_b   1.000
_cell.length_c   1.000
_cell.angle_alpha   90.00
_cell.angle_beta   90.00
_cell.angle_gamma   90.00
#
_symmetry.space_group_name_H-M   'P 1'
#
loop_
_entity.id
_entity.type
_entity.pdbx_description
1 polymer ?
#
loop_
_entity_poly.entity_id
_entity_poly.type
_entity_poly.pdbx_seq_one_letter_code
_entity_poly.pdbx_strand_id
1 'polypeptide(L)'
;SHMEKKSMATRSLARTLLMIGFHLIVYIFTVRTVHDTQCGFKLFTRGAASKLFPLLHIERWAFDVELLFLAEQFNIPIREVPVTWHEVDGSKIVPVMSWIQMGRDLILIWFRYRIGVWKCSLS
;
A
#
# COMPACT_ATOMS: atom_id res chain seq x y z
N SER A 1 5.10 -19.12 -0.84
CA SER A 1 3.81 -19.84 -0.71
C SER A 1 3.39 -20.37 -2.07
N HIS A 2 2.80 -21.56 -2.13
CA HIS A 2 2.65 -22.43 -3.31
C HIS A 2 1.74 -21.92 -4.46
N MET A 3 1.36 -20.62 -4.47
CA MET A 3 0.36 -20.06 -5.41
C MET A 3 0.90 -19.08 -6.46
N GLU A 4 2.16 -18.64 -6.39
CA GLU A 4 2.72 -17.67 -7.37
C GLU A 4 2.85 -18.23 -8.80
N LYS A 5 2.88 -19.56 -8.97
CA LYS A 5 3.17 -20.19 -10.27
C LYS A 5 2.00 -20.23 -11.27
N LYS A 6 0.77 -19.81 -10.90
CA LYS A 6 -0.43 -20.02 -11.73
C LYS A 6 -1.02 -18.78 -12.41
N SER A 7 -0.43 -17.59 -12.29
CA SER A 7 -0.82 -16.41 -13.09
C SER A 7 0.17 -16.15 -14.24
N MET A 8 0.33 -17.12 -15.14
CA MET A 8 1.10 -16.93 -16.39
C MET A 8 0.28 -16.14 -17.42
N ALA A 9 -0.07 -14.90 -17.10
CA ALA A 9 -0.20 -13.89 -18.15
C ALA A 9 1.23 -13.54 -18.58
N THR A 10 1.52 -13.49 -19.88
CA THR A 10 2.81 -13.06 -20.43
C THR A 10 3.06 -11.61 -20.05
N ARG A 11 3.58 -11.37 -18.84
CA ARG A 11 3.86 -10.02 -18.34
C ARG A 11 5.07 -9.48 -19.09
N SER A 12 4.91 -8.33 -19.73
CA SER A 12 6.01 -7.61 -20.37
C SER A 12 7.13 -7.36 -19.36
N LEU A 13 8.39 -7.51 -19.78
CA LEU A 13 9.56 -7.29 -18.93
C LEU A 13 9.57 -5.90 -18.29
N ALA A 14 9.08 -4.88 -19.02
CA ALA A 14 8.95 -3.52 -18.51
C ALA A 14 7.94 -3.44 -17.35
N ARG A 15 6.82 -4.16 -17.45
CA ARG A 15 5.80 -4.21 -16.39
C ARG A 15 6.37 -4.88 -15.13
N THR A 16 7.15 -5.95 -15.29
CA THR A 16 7.80 -6.63 -14.18
C THR A 16 8.85 -5.75 -13.51
N LEU A 17 9.68 -5.03 -14.27
CA LEU A 17 10.69 -4.11 -13.73
C LEU A 17 10.04 -2.95 -12.95
N LEU A 18 8.99 -2.34 -13.50
CA LEU A 18 8.25 -1.28 -12.84
C LEU A 18 7.60 -1.76 -11.54
N MET A 19 7.02 -2.96 -11.54
CA MET A 19 6.44 -3.58 -10.35
C MET A 19 7.49 -3.80 -9.26
N ILE A 20 8.65 -4.38 -9.61
CA ILE A 20 9.74 -4.64 -8.66
C ILE A 20 10.30 -3.31 -8.10
N GLY A 21 10.56 -2.33 -8.96
CA GLY A 21 11.06 -1.03 -8.52
C GLY A 21 10.08 -0.31 -7.58
N PHE A 22 8.79 -0.41 -7.87
CA PHE A 22 7.75 0.14 -7.01
C PHE A 22 7.68 -0.58 -5.65
N HIS A 23 7.71 -1.91 -5.63
CA HIS A 23 7.76 -2.71 -4.39
C HIS A 23 8.96 -2.34 -3.54
N LEU A 24 10.12 -2.13 -4.17
CA LEU A 24 11.35 -1.71 -3.49
C LEU A 24 11.20 -0.32 -2.84
N ILE A 25 10.59 0.64 -3.54
CA ILE A 25 10.31 1.98 -2.98
C ILE A 25 9.42 1.85 -1.75
N VAL A 26 8.29 1.15 -1.85
CA VAL A 26 7.38 0.95 -0.70
C VAL A 26 8.12 0.31 0.47
N TYR A 27 8.87 -0.76 0.23
CA TYR A 27 9.61 -1.49 1.26
C TYR A 27 10.68 -0.63 1.94
N ILE A 28 11.44 0.16 1.19
CA ILE A 28 12.48 1.03 1.74
C ILE A 28 11.87 2.16 2.58
N PHE A 29 10.80 2.77 2.09
CA PHE A 29 10.33 4.06 2.56
C PHE A 29 9.15 4.01 3.54
N THR A 30 8.41 2.90 3.63
CA THR A 30 7.13 2.89 4.37
C THR A 30 6.93 1.69 5.29
N VAL A 31 6.69 0.50 4.75
CA VAL A 31 6.22 -0.67 5.53
C VAL A 31 7.10 -1.86 5.25
N ARG A 32 7.60 -2.52 6.29
CA ARG A 32 8.51 -3.67 6.16
C ARG A 32 7.90 -4.99 6.58
N THR A 33 6.81 -4.96 7.35
CA THR A 33 6.20 -6.17 7.90
C THR A 33 5.15 -6.83 7.00
N VAL A 34 4.74 -6.14 5.93
CA VAL A 34 3.67 -6.58 5.03
C VAL A 34 4.21 -6.79 3.62
N HIS A 35 3.94 -7.95 3.03
CA HIS A 35 4.39 -8.32 1.68
C HIS A 35 3.51 -7.68 0.60
N ASP A 36 2.18 -7.78 0.76
CA ASP A 36 1.21 -7.15 -0.13
C ASP A 36 0.60 -5.91 0.55
N THR A 37 1.26 -4.78 0.37
CA THR A 37 0.78 -3.48 0.89
C THR A 37 -0.42 -2.94 0.12
N GLN A 38 -0.66 -3.43 -1.09
CA GLN A 38 -1.59 -2.87 -2.08
C GLN A 38 -2.75 -3.80 -2.44
N CYS A 39 -3.08 -4.72 -1.55
CA CYS A 39 -4.30 -5.50 -1.68
C CYS A 39 -5.52 -4.57 -1.62
N GLY A 40 -6.42 -4.67 -2.60
CA GLY A 40 -7.66 -3.88 -2.66
C GLY A 40 -8.67 -4.18 -1.54
N PHE A 41 -8.38 -5.17 -0.68
CA PHE A 41 -9.24 -5.59 0.40
C PHE A 41 -8.49 -5.61 1.73
N LYS A 42 -8.99 -4.84 2.68
CA LYS A 42 -8.41 -4.70 4.02
C LYS A 42 -9.53 -4.67 5.05
N LEU A 43 -9.36 -5.40 6.15
CA LEU A 43 -10.31 -5.47 7.26
C LEU A 43 -9.71 -4.81 8.50
N PHE A 44 -10.54 -4.07 9.24
CA PHE A 44 -10.11 -3.29 10.39
C PHE A 44 -11.02 -3.55 11.58
N THR A 45 -10.44 -3.61 12.78
CA THR A 45 -11.23 -3.48 14.00
C THR A 45 -11.73 -2.04 14.11
N ARG A 46 -12.86 -1.84 14.80
CA ARG A 46 -13.41 -0.49 15.03
C ARG A 46 -12.38 0.45 15.66
N GLY A 47 -11.62 -0.05 16.63
CA GLY A 47 -10.59 0.73 17.34
C GLY A 47 -9.40 1.11 16.45
N ALA A 48 -8.94 0.20 15.59
CA ALA A 48 -7.89 0.52 14.62
C ALA A 48 -8.39 1.56 13.61
N ALA A 49 -9.60 1.37 13.07
CA ALA A 49 -10.19 2.30 12.12
C ALA A 49 -10.35 3.71 12.71
N SER A 50 -10.93 3.83 13.92
CA SER A 50 -11.13 5.13 14.59
C SER A 50 -9.82 5.85 14.93
N LYS A 51 -8.71 5.11 15.09
CA LYS A 51 -7.41 5.68 15.43
C LYS A 51 -6.61 6.08 14.18
N LEU A 52 -6.67 5.28 13.12
CA LEU A 52 -5.83 5.44 11.93
C LEU A 52 -6.43 6.38 10.89
N PHE A 53 -7.71 6.23 10.56
CA PHE A 53 -8.33 6.98 9.46
C PHE A 53 -8.31 8.50 9.66
N PRO A 54 -8.52 9.05 10.87
CA PRO A 54 -8.44 10.50 11.08
C PRO A 54 -7.04 11.09 10.88
N LEU A 55 -6.00 10.25 10.84
CA LEU A 55 -4.60 10.66 10.69
C LEU A 55 -4.08 10.50 9.25
N LEU A 56 -4.92 9.98 8.34
CA LEU A 56 -4.56 9.86 6.94
C LEU A 56 -4.54 11.24 6.28
N HIS A 57 -3.51 11.47 5.47
CA HIS A 57 -3.39 12.66 4.63
C HIS A 57 -3.55 12.32 3.14
N ILE A 58 -3.33 11.05 2.77
CA ILE A 58 -3.48 10.54 1.42
C ILE A 58 -4.86 9.92 1.27
N GLU A 59 -5.65 10.43 0.33
CA GLU A 59 -7.02 9.94 0.05
C GLU A 59 -7.11 9.04 -1.18
N ARG A 60 -5.99 8.85 -1.91
CA ARG A 60 -5.96 8.21 -3.24
C ARG A 60 -5.10 6.95 -3.22
N TRP A 61 -4.40 6.66 -4.32
CA TRP A 61 -3.74 5.39 -4.59
C TRP A 61 -2.73 4.87 -3.55
N ALA A 62 -2.20 5.74 -2.68
CA ALA A 62 -1.23 5.35 -1.66
C ALA A 62 -1.78 5.44 -0.22
N PHE A 63 -3.10 5.60 -0.05
CA PHE A 63 -3.73 5.72 1.28
C PHE A 63 -3.44 4.51 2.16
N ASP A 64 -3.44 3.33 1.56
CA ASP A 64 -3.22 2.07 2.21
C ASP A 64 -1.77 1.88 2.66
N VAL A 65 -0.81 2.48 1.95
CA VAL A 65 0.58 2.51 2.37
C VAL A 65 0.76 3.42 3.59
N GLU A 66 0.14 4.61 3.57
CA GLU A 66 0.15 5.51 4.75
C GLU A 66 -0.54 4.85 5.95
N LEU A 67 -1.66 4.18 5.72
CA LEU A 67 -2.41 3.47 6.76
C LEU A 67 -1.57 2.38 7.44
N LEU A 68 -0.86 1.58 6.64
CA LEU A 68 0.03 0.53 7.15
C LEU A 68 1.24 1.12 7.88
N PHE A 69 1.81 2.23 7.39
CA PHE A 69 2.87 2.96 8.08
C PHE A 69 2.40 3.42 9.47
N LEU A 70 1.24 4.07 9.56
CA LEU A 70 0.66 4.51 10.82
C LEU A 70 0.36 3.32 11.76
N ALA A 71 -0.13 2.21 11.23
CA ALA A 71 -0.37 1.00 12.01
C ALA A 71 0.93 0.46 12.66
N GLU A 72 2.04 0.44 11.91
CA GLU A 72 3.36 0.09 12.46
C GLU A 72 3.81 1.11 13.53
N GLN A 73 3.66 2.42 13.29
CA GLN A 73 4.02 3.46 14.26
C GLN A 73 3.25 3.34 15.58
N PHE A 74 1.97 2.94 15.52
CA PHE A 74 1.13 2.72 16.70
C PHE A 74 1.25 1.32 17.29
N ASN A 75 2.13 0.46 16.77
CA ASN A 75 2.26 -0.95 17.15
C ASN A 75 0.92 -1.72 17.10
N ILE A 76 0.07 -1.40 16.11
CA ILE A 76 -1.17 -2.12 15.87
C ILE A 76 -0.82 -3.43 15.15
N PRO A 77 -1.26 -4.60 15.63
CA PRO A 77 -0.97 -5.88 14.98
C PRO A 77 -1.59 -5.96 13.57
N ILE A 78 -0.78 -6.36 12.59
CA ILE A 78 -1.18 -6.57 11.19
C ILE A 78 -1.00 -8.04 10.86
N ARG A 79 -1.98 -8.63 10.16
CA ARG A 79 -1.92 -10.04 9.74
C ARG A 79 -2.40 -10.19 8.29
N GLU A 80 -1.56 -10.77 7.45
CA GLU A 80 -1.92 -11.17 6.10
C GLU A 80 -2.71 -12.48 6.13
N VAL A 81 -3.88 -12.49 5.51
CA VAL A 81 -4.75 -13.67 5.37
C VAL A 81 -4.91 -13.96 3.88
N PRO A 82 -4.52 -15.16 3.39
CA PRO A 82 -4.69 -15.50 1.99
C PRO A 82 -6.19 -15.61 1.66
N VAL A 83 -6.62 -14.94 0.62
CA VAL A 83 -7.98 -14.99 0.10
C VAL A 83 -7.96 -15.37 -1.38
N THR A 84 -8.91 -16.19 -1.80
CA THR A 84 -9.06 -16.57 -3.21
C THR A 84 -9.83 -15.46 -3.94
N TRP A 85 -9.12 -14.73 -4.80
CA TRP A 85 -9.74 -13.74 -5.68
C TRP A 85 -10.18 -14.37 -6.98
N HIS A 86 -11.43 -14.10 -7.37
CA HIS A 86 -11.91 -14.36 -8.71
C HIS A 86 -11.85 -13.04 -9.49
N GLU A 87 -10.96 -12.97 -10.48
CA GLU A 87 -10.93 -11.84 -11.40
C GLU A 87 -12.18 -11.88 -12.26
N VAL A 88 -12.95 -10.79 -12.22
CA VAL A 88 -14.10 -10.59 -13.10
C VAL A 88 -13.64 -9.71 -14.26
N ASP A 89 -13.78 -10.19 -15.49
CA ASP A 89 -13.38 -9.44 -16.67
C ASP A 89 -14.17 -8.13 -16.78
N GLY A 90 -13.44 -7.02 -16.98
CA GLY A 90 -13.98 -5.65 -16.95
C GLY A 90 -13.10 -4.62 -16.24
N SER A 91 -11.86 -4.98 -15.85
CA SER A 91 -10.95 -4.07 -15.17
C SER A 91 -10.69 -2.80 -15.97
N LYS A 92 -10.94 -1.64 -15.35
CA LYS A 92 -10.56 -0.34 -15.89
C LYS A 92 -9.04 -0.27 -16.01
N ILE A 93 -8.55 0.15 -17.17
CA ILE A 93 -7.13 0.43 -17.39
C ILE A 93 -6.72 1.55 -16.43
N VAL A 94 -5.77 1.28 -15.54
CA VAL A 94 -5.25 2.30 -14.61
C VAL A 94 -4.41 3.29 -15.44
N PRO A 95 -4.77 4.59 -15.48
CA PRO A 95 -4.01 5.57 -16.27
C PRO A 95 -2.56 5.69 -15.79
N VAL A 96 -1.62 5.94 -16.71
CA VAL A 96 -0.19 6.18 -16.37
C VAL A 96 -0.03 7.30 -15.34
N MET A 97 -0.89 8.32 -15.40
CA MET A 97 -0.88 9.43 -14.44
C MET A 97 -1.13 8.96 -12.99
N SER A 98 -1.90 7.90 -12.79
CA SER A 98 -2.14 7.33 -11.45
C SER A 98 -0.86 6.73 -10.86
N TRP A 99 0.00 6.14 -11.69
CA TRP A 99 1.29 5.58 -11.26
C TRP A 99 2.26 6.67 -10.82
N ILE A 100 2.34 7.77 -11.59
CA ILE A 100 3.20 8.91 -11.24
C ILE A 100 2.72 9.55 -9.92
N GLN A 101 1.41 9.73 -9.78
CA GLN A 101 0.82 10.26 -8.55
C GLN A 101 1.11 9.36 -7.36
N MET A 102 0.98 8.05 -7.51
CA MET A 102 1.30 7.09 -6.45
C MET A 102 2.77 7.18 -6.03
N GLY A 103 3.70 7.24 -6.97
CA GLY A 103 5.13 7.41 -6.67
C GLY A 103 5.44 8.71 -5.91
N ARG A 104 4.81 9.82 -6.31
CA ARG A 104 4.92 11.10 -5.60
C ARG A 104 4.36 11.00 -4.17
N ASP A 105 3.21 10.37 -4.00
CA ASP A 105 2.54 10.24 -2.70
C ASP A 105 3.39 9.41 -1.73
N LEU A 106 4.07 8.36 -2.20
CA LEU A 106 5.05 7.61 -1.40
C LEU A 106 6.22 8.47 -0.89
N ILE A 107 6.78 9.30 -1.77
CA ILE A 107 7.86 10.23 -1.40
C ILE A 107 7.35 11.24 -0.37
N LEU A 108 6.11 11.73 -0.54
CA LEU A 108 5.48 12.66 0.41
C LEU A 108 5.27 12.02 1.77
N ILE A 109 4.75 10.79 1.84
CA ILE A 109 4.59 10.04 3.10
C ILE A 109 5.92 9.98 3.83
N TRP A 110 6.95 9.45 3.17
CA TRP A 110 8.26 9.31 3.79
C TRP A 110 8.86 10.65 4.22
N PHE A 111 8.85 11.65 3.34
CA PHE A 111 9.47 12.93 3.61
C PHE A 111 8.74 13.68 4.72
N ARG A 112 7.39 13.77 4.66
CA ARG A 112 6.60 14.58 5.59
C ARG A 112 6.52 14.01 7.00
N TYR A 113 6.48 12.69 7.14
CA TYR A 113 6.62 12.07 8.46
C TYR A 113 8.06 12.19 8.99
N ARG A 114 9.08 12.07 8.14
CA ARG A 114 10.49 12.20 8.54
C ARG A 114 10.84 13.60 9.05
N ILE A 115 10.33 14.65 8.41
CA ILE A 115 10.56 16.04 8.84
C ILE A 115 9.60 16.48 9.96
N GLY A 116 8.66 15.62 10.38
CA GLY A 116 7.70 15.92 11.45
C GLY A 116 6.59 16.92 11.08
N VAL A 117 6.39 17.19 9.78
CA VAL A 117 5.26 18.01 9.30
C VAL A 117 3.95 17.26 9.52
N TRP A 118 3.96 15.95 9.28
CA TRP A 118 2.85 15.06 9.63
C TRP A 118 3.13 14.40 10.97
N LYS A 119 2.15 14.44 11.87
CA LYS A 119 2.26 13.90 13.22
C LYS A 119 1.52 12.58 13.33
N CYS A 120 2.13 11.63 14.03
CA CYS A 120 1.51 10.36 14.39
C CYS A 120 0.80 10.46 15.76
N SER A 121 0.02 11.52 15.99
CA SER A 121 -0.76 11.66 17.23
C SER A 121 -2.01 12.51 17.00
N LEU A 122 -3.13 12.09 17.60
CA LEU A 122 -4.29 12.96 17.79
C LEU A 122 -3.95 13.91 18.95
N SER A 123 -3.73 15.19 18.63
CA SER A 123 -3.59 16.25 19.64
C SER A 123 -4.94 16.55 20.30
#